data_AF-M7SHB5-F1
#
_entry.id   AF-M7SHB5-F1
#
_cell.length_a   1.000
_cell.length_b   1.000
_cell.length_c   1.000
_cell.angle_alpha   90.00
_cell.angle_beta   90.00
_cell.angle_gamma   90.00
#
_symmetry.space_group_name_H-M   'P 1'
#
loop_
_entity.id
_entity.type
_entity.pdbx_description
1 polymer ?
#
loop_
_entity_poly.entity_id
_entity_poly.type
_entity_poly.pdbx_seq_one_letter_code
_entity_poly.pdbx_strand_id
1 'polypeptide(L)'
;MGNSVGVAMGYVNIAMSLGLLIAPVIGGIVYEAAGYYPVFYIAFGIVAMDILLRLAMIEKKVARQWLPEIEGMPDAALPEPDVEKANPSAETAIMMDPSGPGSALQQVEPETMPCEASDPNLSSAQTPSSTSQRWRKKDAIIMLVKSPRLLASLYGIFVEAGLMMGFDAVLALFLQSTFEWTSTAAGIFFLAIFCPGFISPLVGWLSDKYGAKWPSLCGFCATVPLLVCLRFVDQNTLHDKILLGFLLALLGCAFTFSNTPLMAEVSYVIDALAAEHPGIFGEKGIYGLGYGLWTMAFALGGTIGPLWSGYVLAGAGWGTMTWSFGAWAASAAVVTFVWLGYDTKTPTSEEPSSSEQAAGT
;
A
#
# COMPACT_ATOMS: atom_id res chain seq x y z
N MET A 1 14.72 18.07 -10.59
CA MET A 1 13.30 17.98 -10.22
C MET A 1 13.20 16.91 -9.16
N GLY A 2 12.83 17.28 -7.92
CA GLY A 2 12.82 16.36 -6.78
C GLY A 2 11.79 15.24 -6.98
N ASN A 3 12.17 14.01 -6.59
CA ASN A 3 11.36 12.80 -6.66
C ASN A 3 9.90 13.06 -6.23
N SER A 4 8.98 13.11 -7.20
CA SER A 4 7.54 13.33 -6.96
C SER A 4 6.83 12.00 -6.66
N VAL A 5 7.42 11.21 -5.74
CA VAL A 5 6.96 9.85 -5.43
C VAL A 5 5.57 9.88 -4.80
N GLY A 6 5.33 10.81 -3.86
CA GLY A 6 4.01 10.93 -3.22
C GLY A 6 2.92 11.31 -4.20
N VAL A 7 3.19 12.23 -5.14
CA VAL A 7 2.23 12.56 -6.20
C VAL A 7 1.96 11.35 -7.11
N ALA A 8 2.99 10.60 -7.50
CA ALA A 8 2.83 9.40 -8.32
C ALA A 8 2.01 8.31 -7.59
N MET A 9 2.31 8.08 -6.30
CA MET A 9 1.52 7.19 -5.44
C MET A 9 0.08 7.69 -5.27
N GLY A 10 -0.13 9.01 -5.25
CA GLY A 10 -1.46 9.61 -5.26
C GLY A 10 -2.27 9.25 -6.51
N TYR A 11 -1.66 9.23 -7.70
CA TYR A 11 -2.33 8.78 -8.92
C TYR A 11 -2.66 7.29 -8.89
N VAL A 12 -1.78 6.46 -8.34
CA VAL A 12 -2.05 5.03 -8.12
C VAL A 12 -3.28 4.86 -7.21
N ASN A 13 -3.36 5.64 -6.13
CA ASN A 13 -4.48 5.57 -5.20
C ASN A 13 -5.81 6.04 -5.84
N ILE A 14 -5.78 6.96 -6.80
CA ILE A 14 -6.98 7.33 -7.58
C ILE A 14 -7.52 6.13 -8.36
N ALA A 15 -6.64 5.39 -9.05
CA ALA A 15 -7.06 4.22 -9.82
C ALA A 15 -7.67 3.14 -8.93
N MET A 16 -7.07 2.88 -7.76
CA MET A 16 -7.61 1.97 -6.75
C MET A 16 -8.98 2.45 -6.24
N SER A 17 -9.07 3.73 -5.88
CA SER A 17 -10.32 4.34 -5.40
C SER A 17 -11.43 4.24 -6.44
N LEU A 18 -11.12 4.44 -7.72
CA LEU A 18 -12.09 4.32 -8.81
C LEU A 18 -12.62 2.89 -8.96
N GLY A 19 -11.75 1.88 -8.84
CA GLY A 19 -12.16 0.48 -8.83
C GLY A 19 -13.10 0.15 -7.67
N LEU A 20 -12.71 0.55 -6.45
CA LEU A 20 -13.51 0.35 -5.23
C LEU A 20 -14.81 1.16 -5.23
N LEU A 21 -14.86 2.28 -5.95
CA LEU A 21 -16.06 3.10 -6.13
C LEU A 21 -17.07 2.42 -7.07
N ILE A 22 -16.59 1.91 -8.21
CA ILE A 22 -17.45 1.37 -9.27
C ILE A 22 -17.92 -0.05 -8.92
N ALA A 23 -17.09 -0.86 -8.24
CA ALA A 23 -17.37 -2.27 -8.00
C ALA A 23 -18.65 -2.54 -7.18
N PRO A 24 -18.91 -1.86 -6.04
CA PRO A 24 -20.15 -2.08 -5.27
C PRO A 24 -21.42 -1.67 -6.02
N VAL A 25 -21.35 -0.61 -6.85
CA VAL A 25 -22.51 -0.14 -7.62
C VAL A 25 -22.86 -1.13 -8.71
N ILE A 26 -21.89 -1.54 -9.52
CA ILE A 26 -22.11 -2.53 -10.59
C ILE A 26 -22.52 -3.87 -9.97
N GLY A 27 -21.79 -4.32 -8.94
CA GLY A 27 -22.07 -5.57 -8.24
C GLY A 27 -23.47 -5.59 -7.62
N GLY A 28 -23.88 -4.51 -6.96
CA GLY A 28 -25.20 -4.37 -6.35
C GLY A 28 -26.34 -4.39 -7.36
N ILE A 29 -26.23 -3.62 -8.45
CA ILE A 29 -27.25 -3.59 -9.52
C ILE A 29 -27.40 -4.96 -10.17
N VAL A 30 -26.28 -5.63 -10.47
CA VAL A 30 -26.29 -6.94 -11.13
C VAL A 30 -26.81 -8.02 -10.18
N TYR A 31 -26.46 -7.96 -8.90
CA TYR A 31 -26.97 -8.84 -7.88
C TYR A 31 -28.50 -8.73 -7.74
N GLU A 32 -29.02 -7.50 -7.72
CA GLU A 32 -30.45 -7.24 -7.61
C GLU A 32 -31.21 -7.66 -8.87
N ALA A 33 -30.65 -7.43 -10.06
CA ALA A 33 -31.33 -7.71 -11.33
C ALA A 33 -31.23 -9.18 -11.79
N ALA A 34 -30.09 -9.84 -11.53
CA ALA A 34 -29.76 -11.14 -12.13
C ALA A 34 -29.31 -12.21 -11.11
N GLY A 35 -29.24 -11.87 -9.82
CA GLY A 35 -28.87 -12.79 -8.74
C GLY A 35 -27.36 -12.95 -8.56
N TYR A 36 -26.97 -13.96 -7.77
CA TYR A 36 -25.60 -14.12 -7.28
C TYR A 36 -24.57 -14.47 -8.38
N TYR A 37 -24.83 -15.49 -9.20
CA TYR A 37 -23.84 -15.99 -10.17
C TYR A 37 -23.41 -14.96 -11.25
N PRO A 38 -24.31 -14.14 -11.84
CA PRO A 38 -23.92 -13.17 -12.86
C PRO A 38 -22.92 -12.10 -12.41
N VAL A 39 -22.89 -11.77 -11.12
CA VAL A 39 -21.88 -10.85 -10.55
C VAL A 39 -20.47 -11.40 -10.78
N PHE A 40 -20.28 -12.71 -10.63
CA PHE A 40 -18.99 -13.36 -10.86
C PHE A 40 -18.58 -13.38 -12.32
N TYR A 41 -19.52 -13.54 -13.26
CA TYR A 41 -19.19 -13.50 -14.69
C TYR A 41 -18.64 -12.14 -15.12
N ILE A 42 -19.19 -11.05 -14.57
CA ILE A 42 -18.66 -9.71 -14.82
C ILE A 42 -17.25 -9.57 -14.22
N ALA A 43 -17.03 -10.03 -12.99
CA ALA A 43 -15.71 -10.01 -12.36
C ALA A 43 -14.68 -10.79 -13.18
N PHE A 44 -15.00 -12.03 -13.61
CA PHE A 44 -14.12 -12.83 -14.46
C PHE A 44 -13.87 -12.18 -15.82
N GLY A 45 -14.87 -11.51 -16.41
CA GLY A 45 -14.70 -10.78 -17.67
C GLY A 45 -13.71 -9.62 -17.54
N ILE A 46 -13.77 -8.86 -16.45
CA ILE A 46 -12.83 -7.77 -16.17
C ILE A 46 -11.41 -8.31 -15.96
N VAL A 47 -11.27 -9.39 -15.18
CA VAL A 47 -9.96 -10.05 -14.96
C VAL A 47 -9.38 -10.60 -16.26
N ALA A 48 -10.20 -11.25 -17.09
CA ALA A 48 -9.77 -11.73 -18.39
C ALA A 48 -9.29 -10.59 -19.29
N MET A 49 -9.99 -9.44 -19.28
CA MET A 49 -9.58 -8.25 -20.01
C MET A 49 -8.24 -7.71 -19.49
N ASP A 50 -8.04 -7.62 -18.17
CA ASP A 50 -6.76 -7.19 -17.59
C ASP A 50 -5.61 -8.10 -18.03
N ILE A 51 -5.80 -9.42 -18.00
CA ILE A 51 -4.81 -10.40 -18.48
C ILE A 51 -4.50 -10.16 -19.96
N LEU A 52 -5.51 -9.97 -20.82
CA LEU A 52 -5.31 -9.71 -22.24
C LEU A 52 -4.53 -8.40 -22.47
N LEU A 53 -4.84 -7.34 -21.72
CA LEU A 53 -4.12 -6.08 -21.79
C LEU A 53 -2.66 -6.23 -21.36
N ARG A 54 -2.38 -6.98 -20.27
CA ARG A 54 -1.02 -7.28 -19.82
C ARG A 54 -0.23 -8.11 -20.83
N LEU A 55 -0.88 -9.06 -21.50
CA LEU A 55 -0.26 -9.84 -22.58
C LEU A 55 0.04 -9.00 -23.82
N ALA A 56 -0.79 -7.99 -24.10
CA ALA A 56 -0.58 -7.04 -25.19
C ALA A 56 0.43 -5.93 -24.84
N MET A 57 0.70 -5.71 -23.55
CA MET A 57 1.61 -4.67 -23.08
C MET A 57 3.07 -5.01 -23.43
N ILE A 58 3.70 -4.14 -24.20
CA ILE A 58 5.12 -4.26 -24.53
C ILE A 58 5.93 -3.72 -23.34
N GLU A 59 6.69 -4.58 -22.66
CA GLU A 59 7.52 -4.16 -21.53
C GLU A 59 8.54 -3.07 -21.94
N LYS A 60 8.80 -2.11 -21.04
CA LYS A 60 9.81 -1.04 -21.25
C LYS A 60 11.18 -1.57 -21.69
N LYS A 61 11.58 -2.76 -21.24
CA LYS A 61 12.84 -3.41 -21.68
C LYS A 61 12.83 -3.77 -23.16
N VAL A 62 11.68 -4.23 -23.66
CA VAL A 62 11.41 -4.55 -25.06
C VAL A 62 11.09 -3.29 -25.87
N ALA A 63 10.65 -2.21 -25.21
CA ALA A 63 10.48 -0.89 -25.85
C ALA A 63 11.80 -0.15 -26.08
N ARG A 64 12.85 -0.41 -25.27
CA ARG A 64 14.18 0.23 -25.42
C ARG A 64 14.83 0.01 -26.78
N GLN A 65 14.60 -1.14 -27.43
CA GLN A 65 15.08 -1.41 -28.80
C GLN A 65 14.36 -0.57 -29.88
N TRP A 66 13.25 0.10 -29.54
CA TRP A 66 12.46 0.94 -30.46
C TRP A 66 12.58 2.44 -30.15
N LEU A 67 13.31 2.82 -29.10
CA LEU A 67 13.59 4.21 -28.76
C LEU A 67 14.92 4.62 -29.42
N PRO A 68 14.96 5.77 -30.14
CA PRO A 68 16.21 6.27 -30.67
C PRO A 68 17.18 6.55 -29.53
N GLU A 69 18.40 6.04 -29.66
CA GLU A 69 19.51 6.23 -28.72
C GLU A 69 19.84 7.73 -28.67
N ILE A 70 19.27 8.45 -27.69
CA ILE A 70 19.63 9.84 -27.44
C ILE A 70 21.00 9.80 -26.75
N GLU A 71 22.06 9.89 -27.56
CA GLU A 71 23.44 10.10 -27.10
C GLU A 71 23.46 11.33 -26.17
N GLY A 72 23.84 11.14 -24.90
CA GLY A 72 24.25 12.25 -24.03
C GLY A 72 23.56 12.38 -22.67
N MET A 73 22.79 11.39 -22.18
CA MET A 73 22.32 11.42 -20.80
C MET A 73 23.31 10.66 -19.89
N PRO A 74 23.92 11.30 -18.87
CA PRO A 74 24.85 10.60 -17.97
C PRO A 74 24.11 9.47 -17.23
N ASP A 75 24.75 8.30 -17.14
CA ASP A 75 24.34 7.07 -16.46
C ASP A 75 24.08 7.19 -14.94
N ALA A 76 23.89 8.40 -14.42
CA ALA A 76 23.75 8.72 -13.00
C ALA A 76 22.37 9.28 -12.63
N ALA A 77 21.33 8.98 -13.41
CA ALA A 77 19.96 9.15 -12.91
C ALA A 77 19.70 8.02 -11.91
N LEU A 78 19.63 8.37 -10.63
CA LEU A 78 19.18 7.51 -9.54
C LEU A 78 17.98 6.66 -9.99
N PRO A 79 17.86 5.40 -9.54
CA PRO A 79 16.72 4.56 -9.91
C PRO A 79 15.44 5.30 -9.54
N GLU A 80 14.72 5.81 -10.54
CA GLU A 80 13.39 6.34 -10.30
C GLU A 80 12.56 5.22 -9.68
N PRO A 81 11.81 5.49 -8.60
CA PRO A 81 10.97 4.48 -7.99
C PRO A 81 10.05 3.95 -9.07
N ASP A 82 10.20 2.66 -9.39
CA ASP A 82 9.41 1.99 -10.41
C ASP A 82 8.00 1.81 -9.85
N VAL A 83 7.19 2.87 -9.96
CA VAL A 83 5.83 2.98 -9.40
C VAL A 83 4.95 1.82 -9.88
N GLU A 84 5.26 1.28 -11.05
CA GLU A 84 4.60 0.13 -11.67
C GLU A 84 4.89 -1.19 -10.94
N LYS A 85 6.10 -1.36 -10.39
CA LYS A 85 6.42 -2.47 -9.47
C LYS A 85 6.03 -2.20 -8.02
N ALA A 86 5.80 -0.93 -7.68
CA ALA A 86 5.41 -0.47 -6.37
C ALA A 86 3.89 -0.53 -6.12
N ASN A 87 3.10 -1.03 -7.08
CA ASN A 87 1.66 -1.25 -6.93
C ASN A 87 1.29 -2.75 -6.88
N PRO A 88 1.50 -3.46 -5.76
CA PRO A 88 1.06 -4.85 -5.59
C PRO A 88 -0.45 -5.01 -5.38
N SER A 89 -1.20 -3.91 -5.15
CA SER A 89 -2.65 -3.98 -4.84
C SER A 89 -3.51 -4.47 -6.00
N ALA A 90 -2.98 -4.50 -7.23
CA ALA A 90 -3.66 -5.09 -8.37
C ALA A 90 -3.85 -6.63 -8.23
N GLU A 91 -3.11 -7.30 -7.35
CA GLU A 91 -3.24 -8.74 -7.11
C GLU A 91 -4.11 -9.12 -5.89
N THR A 92 -4.43 -8.18 -4.99
CA THR A 92 -5.19 -8.49 -3.76
C THR A 92 -6.71 -8.33 -3.92
N ALA A 93 -7.20 -8.04 -5.13
CA ALA A 93 -8.63 -8.02 -5.38
C ALA A 93 -9.18 -9.46 -5.42
N ILE A 94 -10.04 -9.76 -4.43
CA ILE A 94 -10.96 -10.90 -4.32
C ILE A 94 -10.40 -12.14 -3.60
N MET A 95 -10.66 -12.21 -2.28
CA MET A 95 -10.92 -13.46 -1.56
C MET A 95 -11.98 -13.18 -0.48
N MET A 96 -13.26 -13.35 -0.83
CA MET A 96 -14.33 -13.61 0.14
C MET A 96 -14.91 -14.98 -0.22
N ASP A 97 -14.45 -16.02 0.46
CA ASP A 97 -14.98 -17.38 0.35
C ASP A 97 -15.91 -17.67 1.52
N PRO A 98 -17.19 -18.07 1.30
CA PRO A 98 -18.06 -18.54 2.36
C PRO A 98 -17.92 -20.06 2.55
N SER A 99 -17.23 -20.45 3.62
CA SER A 99 -17.50 -21.60 4.51
C SER A 99 -17.47 -23.06 3.98
N GLY A 100 -16.60 -23.90 4.60
CA GLY A 100 -16.85 -25.35 4.84
C GLY A 100 -15.63 -26.29 4.74
N PRO A 101 -15.42 -27.28 5.66
CA PRO A 101 -14.09 -27.79 6.00
C PRO A 101 -13.67 -29.09 5.28
N GLY A 102 -12.36 -29.29 5.07
CA GLY A 102 -11.84 -30.62 4.71
C GLY A 102 -10.42 -30.67 4.13
N SER A 103 -9.44 -30.94 5.01
CA SER A 103 -8.29 -31.83 4.82
C SER A 103 -7.70 -32.06 3.42
N ALA A 104 -6.43 -31.67 3.21
CA ALA A 104 -5.31 -32.60 3.00
C ALA A 104 -3.99 -31.86 2.75
N LEU A 105 -3.01 -32.15 3.60
CA LEU A 105 -1.60 -31.87 3.37
C LEU A 105 -1.09 -32.72 2.20
N GLN A 106 -0.47 -32.12 1.19
CA GLN A 106 0.44 -32.86 0.31
C GLN A 106 1.65 -31.99 -0.04
N GLN A 107 2.79 -32.40 0.52
CA GLN A 107 4.13 -31.95 0.16
C GLN A 107 4.39 -32.19 -1.33
N VAL A 108 5.00 -31.22 -2.01
CA VAL A 108 5.64 -31.45 -3.31
C VAL A 108 7.13 -31.19 -3.15
N GLU A 109 7.87 -32.29 -3.21
CA GLU A 109 9.32 -32.41 -3.25
C GLU A 109 9.85 -31.97 -4.63
N PRO A 110 11.04 -31.37 -4.76
CA PRO A 110 11.53 -30.88 -6.05
C PRO A 110 12.19 -32.01 -6.86
N GLU A 111 11.60 -32.36 -8.00
CA GLU A 111 12.22 -33.26 -8.98
C GLU A 111 13.38 -32.56 -9.71
N THR A 112 14.47 -33.30 -9.81
CA THR A 112 15.73 -32.98 -10.47
C THR A 112 15.71 -33.46 -11.92
N MET A 113 16.31 -32.70 -12.84
CA MET A 113 16.63 -33.16 -14.21
C MET A 113 17.91 -32.47 -14.72
N PRO A 114 18.65 -33.10 -15.66
CA PRO A 114 20.06 -33.46 -15.42
C PRO A 114 21.10 -32.59 -16.14
N CYS A 115 22.32 -32.65 -15.61
CA CYS A 115 23.55 -32.07 -16.17
C CYS A 115 23.88 -32.65 -17.56
N GLU A 116 24.11 -31.78 -18.54
CA GLU A 116 24.90 -32.11 -19.74
C GLU A 116 26.37 -31.71 -19.55
N ALA A 117 27.24 -32.59 -20.02
CA ALA A 117 28.67 -32.56 -19.80
C ALA A 117 29.42 -31.69 -20.84
N SER A 118 30.34 -30.89 -20.29
CA SER A 118 31.70 -30.65 -20.76
C SER A 118 31.98 -30.22 -22.22
N ASP A 119 32.49 -29.00 -22.37
CA ASP A 119 33.62 -28.71 -23.26
C ASP A 119 34.73 -27.97 -22.45
N PRO A 120 35.98 -28.49 -22.42
CA PRO A 120 37.07 -27.89 -21.66
C PRO A 120 37.95 -27.02 -22.56
N ASN A 121 38.16 -25.77 -22.13
CA ASN A 121 39.18 -24.79 -22.55
C ASN A 121 38.60 -23.53 -23.21
N LEU A 122 38.39 -22.48 -22.41
CA LEU A 122 38.99 -21.18 -22.70
C LEU A 122 39.07 -20.34 -21.41
N SER A 123 40.31 -20.16 -20.96
CA SER A 123 40.89 -19.15 -20.07
C SER A 123 39.99 -18.22 -19.25
N SER A 124 40.12 -18.36 -17.92
CA SER A 124 40.29 -17.27 -16.94
C SER A 124 39.38 -16.04 -17.05
N ALA A 125 38.17 -16.16 -16.54
CA ALA A 125 37.50 -15.05 -15.85
C ALA A 125 36.96 -15.61 -14.54
N GLN A 126 37.48 -15.12 -13.42
CA GLN A 126 36.98 -15.45 -12.08
C GLN A 126 35.51 -15.06 -12.00
N THR A 127 34.62 -16.04 -12.07
CA THR A 127 33.22 -15.89 -11.67
C THR A 127 33.21 -15.63 -10.16
N PRO A 128 32.74 -14.48 -9.67
CA PRO A 128 32.60 -14.29 -8.23
C PRO A 128 31.57 -15.31 -7.74
N SER A 129 32.00 -16.08 -6.74
CA SER A 129 31.24 -17.17 -6.14
C SER A 129 29.84 -16.74 -5.72
N SER A 130 28.85 -17.55 -6.11
CA SER A 130 27.42 -17.46 -5.78
C SER A 130 27.12 -17.48 -4.27
N THR A 131 28.12 -17.75 -3.44
CA THR A 131 28.05 -17.63 -1.98
C THR A 131 27.93 -16.17 -1.55
N SER A 132 28.67 -15.23 -2.17
CA SER A 132 28.72 -13.81 -1.77
C SER A 132 27.38 -13.06 -1.89
N GLN A 133 26.50 -13.51 -2.80
CA GLN A 133 25.19 -12.91 -3.04
C GLN A 133 24.15 -13.27 -1.98
N ARG A 134 24.22 -14.47 -1.39
CA ARG A 134 23.25 -14.94 -0.38
C ARG A 134 23.47 -14.27 0.99
N TRP A 135 24.72 -13.97 1.34
CA TRP A 135 25.05 -13.24 2.57
C TRP A 135 24.59 -11.78 2.49
N ARG A 136 24.83 -11.08 1.37
CA ARG A 136 24.34 -9.70 1.12
C ARG A 136 22.81 -9.54 1.26
N LYS A 137 22.02 -10.54 0.83
CA LYS A 137 20.55 -10.48 0.93
C LYS A 137 20.05 -10.58 2.37
N LYS A 138 20.65 -11.43 3.20
CA LYS A 138 20.25 -11.57 4.62
C LYS A 138 20.57 -10.30 5.39
N ASP A 139 21.73 -9.72 5.15
CA ASP A 139 22.16 -8.48 5.81
C ASP A 139 21.27 -7.31 5.40
N ALA A 140 20.89 -7.22 4.12
CA ALA A 140 19.91 -6.25 3.62
C ALA A 140 18.52 -6.36 4.29
N ILE A 141 18.01 -7.59 4.47
CA ILE A 141 16.71 -7.82 5.14
C ILE A 141 16.78 -7.44 6.61
N ILE A 142 17.81 -7.91 7.32
CA ILE A 142 17.99 -7.63 8.74
C ILE A 142 18.13 -6.12 8.95
N MET A 143 18.81 -5.43 8.04
CA MET A 143 18.97 -3.99 8.10
C MET A 143 17.64 -3.24 7.91
N LEU A 144 16.83 -3.61 6.90
CA LEU A 144 15.52 -3.00 6.70
C LEU A 144 14.61 -3.21 7.93
N VAL A 145 14.51 -4.45 8.42
CA VAL A 145 13.64 -4.80 9.56
C VAL A 145 14.11 -4.16 10.87
N LYS A 146 15.42 -3.91 11.02
CA LYS A 146 15.96 -3.19 12.18
C LYS A 146 15.75 -1.68 12.13
N SER A 147 15.35 -1.12 10.98
CA SER A 147 15.06 0.31 10.89
C SER A 147 13.76 0.63 11.64
N PRO A 148 13.80 1.41 12.73
CA PRO A 148 12.60 1.75 13.50
C PRO A 148 11.61 2.58 12.68
N ARG A 149 12.13 3.38 11.73
CA ARG A 149 11.33 4.20 10.82
C ARG A 149 10.54 3.33 9.83
N LEU A 150 11.18 2.31 9.27
CA LEU A 150 10.49 1.35 8.39
C LEU A 150 9.43 0.59 9.18
N LEU A 151 9.78 0.06 10.36
CA LEU A 151 8.85 -0.71 11.18
C LEU A 151 7.62 0.12 11.61
N ALA A 152 7.81 1.40 11.93
CA ALA A 152 6.73 2.32 12.23
C ALA A 152 5.80 2.54 11.02
N SER A 153 6.37 2.73 9.82
CA SER A 153 5.57 2.83 8.59
C SER A 153 4.78 1.55 8.32
N LEU A 154 5.42 0.38 8.44
CA LEU A 154 4.78 -0.93 8.25
C LEU A 154 3.67 -1.18 9.26
N TYR A 155 3.84 -0.77 10.51
CA TYR A 155 2.78 -0.84 11.52
C TYR A 155 1.60 0.08 11.19
N GLY A 156 1.88 1.30 10.72
CA GLY A 156 0.84 2.20 10.24
C GLY A 156 0.04 1.59 9.08
N ILE A 157 0.72 0.98 8.12
CA ILE A 157 0.10 0.28 6.98
C ILE A 157 -0.73 -0.91 7.45
N PHE A 158 -0.20 -1.71 8.39
CA PHE A 158 -0.95 -2.83 8.98
C PHE A 158 -2.26 -2.36 9.63
N VAL A 159 -2.21 -1.29 10.43
CA VAL A 159 -3.39 -0.72 11.09
C VAL A 159 -4.36 -0.17 10.05
N GLU A 160 -3.88 0.62 9.09
CA GLU A 160 -4.69 1.23 8.04
C GLU A 160 -5.41 0.17 7.18
N ALA A 161 -4.69 -0.85 6.72
CA ALA A 161 -5.28 -1.96 5.97
C ALA A 161 -6.34 -2.73 6.78
N GLY A 162 -6.06 -2.95 8.08
CA GLY A 162 -6.99 -3.59 8.98
C GLY A 162 -8.26 -2.78 9.23
N LEU A 163 -8.14 -1.46 9.37
CA LEU A 163 -9.30 -0.57 9.46
C LEU A 163 -10.09 -0.56 8.15
N MET A 164 -9.43 -0.40 7.00
CA MET A 164 -10.08 -0.29 5.70
C MET A 164 -10.87 -1.57 5.37
N MET A 165 -10.18 -2.73 5.33
CA MET A 165 -10.84 -4.00 4.99
C MET A 165 -11.80 -4.45 6.08
N GLY A 166 -11.49 -4.17 7.35
CA GLY A 166 -12.38 -4.45 8.46
C GLY A 166 -13.68 -3.67 8.37
N PHE A 167 -13.62 -2.37 8.04
CA PHE A 167 -14.80 -1.57 7.77
C PHE A 167 -15.60 -2.09 6.58
N ASP A 168 -14.94 -2.49 5.50
CA ASP A 168 -15.63 -3.01 4.32
C ASP A 168 -16.45 -4.27 4.64
N ALA A 169 -15.89 -5.18 5.43
CA ALA A 169 -16.53 -6.45 5.80
C ALA A 169 -17.81 -6.27 6.62
N VAL A 170 -17.85 -5.27 7.49
CA VAL A 170 -18.91 -5.08 8.49
C VAL A 170 -19.87 -3.95 8.17
N LEU A 171 -19.47 -2.96 7.36
CA LEU A 171 -20.32 -1.83 7.02
C LEU A 171 -21.56 -2.31 6.25
N ALA A 172 -21.37 -3.21 5.28
CA ALA A 172 -22.49 -3.81 4.56
C ALA A 172 -23.45 -4.57 5.50
N LEU A 173 -22.90 -5.33 6.45
CA LEU A 173 -23.69 -6.07 7.45
C LEU A 173 -24.47 -5.12 8.36
N PHE A 174 -23.83 -4.05 8.84
CA PHE A 174 -24.46 -3.03 9.67
C PHE A 174 -25.58 -2.29 8.92
N LEU A 175 -25.35 -1.90 7.67
CA LEU A 175 -26.35 -1.21 6.85
C LEU A 175 -27.58 -2.10 6.63
N GLN A 176 -27.37 -3.40 6.40
CA GLN A 176 -28.46 -4.35 6.25
C GLN A 176 -29.19 -4.60 7.57
N SER A 177 -28.47 -4.82 8.67
CA SER A 177 -29.09 -5.16 9.97
C SER A 177 -29.82 -4.00 10.62
N THR A 178 -29.31 -2.78 10.46
CA THR A 178 -29.80 -1.59 11.18
C THR A 178 -30.80 -0.79 10.35
N PHE A 179 -30.54 -0.62 9.05
CA PHE A 179 -31.38 0.21 8.18
C PHE A 179 -32.29 -0.58 7.24
N GLU A 180 -32.19 -1.92 7.22
CA GLU A 180 -32.92 -2.82 6.32
C GLU A 180 -32.74 -2.43 4.84
N TRP A 181 -31.56 -1.90 4.51
CA TRP A 181 -31.28 -1.37 3.18
C TRP A 181 -30.95 -2.45 2.16
N THR A 182 -31.38 -2.21 0.92
CA THR A 182 -31.03 -3.03 -0.24
C THR A 182 -29.55 -2.84 -0.61
N SER A 183 -28.98 -3.80 -1.35
CA SER A 183 -27.58 -3.78 -1.78
C SER A 183 -27.22 -2.50 -2.55
N THR A 184 -28.14 -1.97 -3.36
CA THR A 184 -27.95 -0.72 -4.10
C THR A 184 -27.81 0.49 -3.17
N ALA A 185 -28.63 0.57 -2.11
CA ALA A 185 -28.53 1.65 -1.12
C ALA A 185 -27.24 1.54 -0.29
N ALA A 186 -26.83 0.32 0.08
CA ALA A 186 -25.57 0.09 0.77
C ALA A 186 -24.36 0.53 -0.07
N GLY A 187 -24.38 0.27 -1.39
CA GLY A 187 -23.35 0.71 -2.33
C GLY A 187 -23.10 2.23 -2.31
N ILE A 188 -24.13 3.05 -2.09
CA ILE A 188 -24.00 4.52 -2.01
C ILE A 188 -23.14 4.95 -0.81
N PHE A 189 -23.19 4.23 0.31
CA PHE A 189 -22.37 4.56 1.48
C PHE A 189 -20.91 4.16 1.28
N PHE A 190 -20.66 3.11 0.51
CA PHE A 190 -19.31 2.82 0.01
C PHE A 190 -18.78 3.92 -0.93
N LEU A 191 -19.65 4.56 -1.72
CA LEU A 191 -19.24 5.73 -2.51
C LEU A 191 -18.76 6.87 -1.60
N ALA A 192 -19.44 7.10 -0.48
CA ALA A 192 -19.09 8.17 0.45
C ALA A 192 -17.69 7.99 1.05
N ILE A 193 -17.30 6.76 1.42
CA ILE A 193 -15.97 6.48 1.98
C ILE A 193 -14.86 6.48 0.93
N PHE A 194 -15.14 6.10 -0.33
CA PHE A 194 -14.10 6.05 -1.38
C PHE A 194 -13.93 7.35 -2.18
N CYS A 195 -14.97 8.19 -2.27
CA CYS A 195 -14.91 9.47 -2.99
C CYS A 195 -13.75 10.39 -2.51
N PRO A 196 -13.45 10.50 -1.21
CA PRO A 196 -12.27 11.24 -0.73
C PRO A 196 -10.93 10.80 -1.33
N GLY A 197 -10.82 9.56 -1.84
CA GLY A 197 -9.62 9.04 -2.49
C GLY A 197 -9.19 9.86 -3.72
N PHE A 198 -10.06 10.66 -4.32
CA PHE A 198 -9.67 11.60 -5.39
C PHE A 198 -8.75 12.73 -4.92
N ILE A 199 -8.66 12.98 -3.60
CA ILE A 199 -7.80 13.99 -2.98
C ILE A 199 -6.36 13.48 -2.83
N SER A 200 -6.10 12.19 -3.12
CA SER A 200 -4.80 11.54 -2.90
C SER A 200 -3.59 12.27 -3.50
N PRO A 201 -3.61 12.80 -4.75
CA PRO A 201 -2.45 13.52 -5.29
C PRO A 201 -2.11 14.79 -4.51
N LEU A 202 -3.12 15.48 -3.96
CA LEU A 202 -2.91 16.65 -3.12
C LEU A 202 -2.25 16.28 -1.79
N VAL A 203 -2.69 15.17 -1.19
CA VAL A 203 -2.06 14.60 0.01
C VAL A 203 -0.64 14.12 -0.28
N GLY A 204 -0.41 13.51 -1.45
CA GLY A 204 0.91 13.11 -1.93
C GLY A 204 1.86 14.30 -2.06
N TRP A 205 1.40 15.40 -2.68
CA TRP A 205 2.15 16.65 -2.75
C TRP A 205 2.45 17.21 -1.35
N LEU A 206 1.50 17.13 -0.42
CA LEU A 206 1.69 17.59 0.95
C LEU A 206 2.75 16.73 1.69
N SER A 207 2.74 15.42 1.47
CA SER A 207 3.73 14.47 1.97
C SER A 207 5.13 14.78 1.42
N ASP A 208 5.23 15.07 0.13
CA ASP A 208 6.51 15.39 -0.53
C ASP A 208 7.11 16.69 0.00
N LYS A 209 6.26 17.66 0.39
CA LYS A 209 6.69 18.98 0.87
C LYS A 209 6.99 19.05 2.36
N TYR A 210 6.16 18.43 3.20
CA TYR A 210 6.24 18.54 4.66
C TYR A 210 6.73 17.25 5.34
N GLY A 211 7.08 16.24 4.56
CA GLY A 211 7.39 14.90 5.03
C GLY A 211 6.13 14.10 5.37
N ALA A 212 6.23 12.77 5.33
CA ALA A 212 5.09 11.89 5.55
C ALA A 212 4.56 11.89 6.99
N LYS A 213 5.38 12.27 7.97
CA LYS A 213 5.04 12.25 9.41
C LYS A 213 3.76 13.01 9.73
N TRP A 214 3.71 14.30 9.37
CA TRP A 214 2.63 15.17 9.80
C TRP A 214 1.29 14.84 9.12
N PRO A 215 1.23 14.62 7.79
CA PRO A 215 0.00 14.21 7.13
C PRO A 215 -0.55 12.88 7.66
N SER A 216 0.30 11.85 7.84
CA SER A 216 -0.14 10.55 8.38
C SER A 216 -0.62 10.66 9.83
N LEU A 217 0.06 11.44 10.67
CA LEU A 217 -0.37 11.67 12.04
C LEU A 217 -1.74 12.36 12.08
N CYS A 218 -1.95 13.38 11.24
CA CYS A 218 -3.24 14.06 11.12
C CYS A 218 -4.34 13.08 10.69
N GLY A 219 -4.07 12.19 9.73
CA GLY A 219 -5.01 11.15 9.28
C GLY A 219 -5.42 10.21 10.42
N PHE A 220 -4.47 9.62 11.15
CA PHE A 220 -4.79 8.73 12.26
C PHE A 220 -5.47 9.45 13.43
N CYS A 221 -5.02 10.66 13.79
CA CYS A 221 -5.65 11.46 14.83
C CYS A 221 -7.08 11.87 14.48
N ALA A 222 -7.37 12.17 13.20
CA ALA A 222 -8.73 12.47 12.73
C ALA A 222 -9.61 11.21 12.69
N THR A 223 -9.03 10.04 12.41
CA THR A 223 -9.74 8.76 12.39
C THR A 223 -10.36 8.44 13.76
N VAL A 224 -9.63 8.65 14.87
CA VAL A 224 -10.10 8.31 16.23
C VAL A 224 -11.46 8.93 16.60
N PRO A 225 -11.65 10.28 16.58
CA PRO A 225 -12.93 10.89 16.93
C PRO A 225 -14.04 10.52 15.95
N LEU A 226 -13.74 10.32 14.66
CA LEU A 226 -14.74 9.91 13.66
C LEU A 226 -15.28 8.51 13.96
N LEU A 227 -14.42 7.57 14.35
CA LEU A 227 -14.82 6.23 14.78
C LEU A 227 -15.63 6.26 16.07
N VAL A 228 -15.25 7.11 17.03
CA VAL A 228 -16.04 7.29 18.24
C VAL A 228 -17.42 7.89 17.93
N CYS A 229 -17.51 8.84 17.01
CA CYS A 229 -18.78 9.43 16.58
C CYS A 229 -19.69 8.43 15.84
N LEU A 230 -19.13 7.47 15.10
CA LEU A 230 -19.89 6.40 14.43
C LEU A 230 -20.70 5.55 15.42
N ARG A 231 -20.34 5.54 16.71
CA ARG A 231 -21.12 4.88 17.77
C ARG A 231 -22.52 5.48 17.95
N PHE A 232 -22.70 6.77 17.67
CA PHE A 232 -24.00 7.43 17.85
C PHE A 232 -25.01 7.08 16.76
N VAL A 233 -24.57 6.41 15.70
CA VAL A 233 -25.43 5.87 14.64
C VAL A 233 -25.89 4.49 15.07
N ASP A 234 -27.08 4.39 15.65
CA ASP A 234 -27.65 3.12 16.13
C ASP A 234 -29.13 2.96 15.76
N GLN A 235 -29.83 4.05 15.45
CA GLN A 235 -31.26 4.01 15.15
C GLN A 235 -31.55 4.16 13.66
N ASN A 236 -32.64 3.57 13.18
CA ASN A 236 -33.12 3.73 11.81
C ASN A 236 -33.84 5.08 11.60
N THR A 237 -33.17 6.19 11.94
CA THR A 237 -33.67 7.55 11.74
C THR A 237 -33.03 8.20 10.51
N LEU A 238 -33.71 9.19 9.92
CA LEU A 238 -33.16 9.96 8.80
C LEU A 238 -31.91 10.75 9.21
N HIS A 239 -31.85 11.21 10.46
CA HIS A 239 -30.69 11.89 11.03
C HIS A 239 -29.46 10.96 11.05
N ASP A 240 -29.61 9.73 11.55
CA ASP A 240 -28.52 8.76 11.67
C ASP A 240 -27.97 8.34 10.30
N LYS A 241 -28.84 8.23 9.30
CA LYS A 241 -28.45 7.95 7.90
C LYS A 241 -27.57 9.07 7.31
N ILE A 242 -27.96 10.33 7.51
CA ILE A 242 -27.17 11.48 7.03
C ILE A 242 -25.85 11.59 7.81
N LEU A 243 -25.91 11.44 9.12
CA LEU A 243 -24.73 11.46 9.99
C LEU A 243 -23.72 10.38 9.59
N LEU A 244 -24.20 9.16 9.31
CA LEU A 244 -23.38 8.05 8.83
C LEU A 244 -22.67 8.40 7.52
N GLY A 245 -23.41 8.92 6.53
CA GLY A 245 -22.83 9.30 5.24
C GLY A 245 -21.76 10.39 5.37
N PHE A 246 -22.02 11.40 6.20
CA PHE A 246 -21.06 12.47 6.48
C PHE A 246 -19.80 11.96 7.21
N LEU A 247 -19.98 11.13 8.24
CA LEU A 247 -18.86 10.54 8.98
C LEU A 247 -18.01 9.62 8.11
N LEU A 248 -18.63 8.82 7.23
CA LEU A 248 -17.90 7.96 6.27
C LEU A 248 -17.10 8.79 5.25
N ALA A 249 -17.65 9.90 4.77
CA ALA A 249 -16.91 10.80 3.89
C ALA A 249 -15.70 11.43 4.60
N LEU A 250 -15.85 11.86 5.86
CA LEU A 250 -14.72 12.34 6.65
C LEU A 250 -13.70 11.22 6.95
N LEU A 251 -14.18 9.99 7.17
CA LEU A 251 -13.33 8.83 7.43
C LEU A 251 -12.49 8.48 6.19
N GLY A 252 -13.09 8.53 4.99
CA GLY A 252 -12.37 8.36 3.73
C GLY A 252 -11.29 9.42 3.53
N CYS A 253 -11.57 10.69 3.88
CA CYS A 253 -10.55 11.74 3.88
C CYS A 253 -9.41 11.38 4.84
N ALA A 254 -9.73 10.98 6.08
CA ALA A 254 -8.74 10.61 7.07
C ALA A 254 -7.87 9.43 6.62
N PHE A 255 -8.46 8.38 6.04
CA PHE A 255 -7.72 7.25 5.46
C PHE A 255 -6.80 7.68 4.32
N THR A 256 -7.24 8.58 3.44
CA THR A 256 -6.40 9.11 2.37
C THR A 256 -5.16 9.84 2.91
N PHE A 257 -5.35 10.63 3.98
CA PHE A 257 -4.27 11.33 4.69
C PHE A 257 -3.33 10.38 5.44
N SER A 258 -3.79 9.19 5.85
CA SER A 258 -2.95 8.17 6.46
C SER A 258 -2.16 7.36 5.42
N ASN A 259 -2.84 6.82 4.41
CA ASN A 259 -2.29 5.83 3.48
C ASN A 259 -1.26 6.43 2.50
N THR A 260 -1.63 7.52 1.82
CA THR A 260 -0.78 8.12 0.75
C THR A 260 0.63 8.48 1.25
N PRO A 261 0.79 9.17 2.40
CA PRO A 261 2.12 9.49 2.90
C PRO A 261 2.87 8.27 3.44
N LEU A 262 2.17 7.27 4.01
CA LEU A 262 2.81 6.02 4.46
C LEU A 262 3.42 5.24 3.29
N MET A 263 2.76 5.20 2.13
CA MET A 263 3.32 4.58 0.92
C MET A 263 4.57 5.33 0.41
N ALA A 264 4.54 6.66 0.44
CA ALA A 264 5.70 7.47 0.09
C ALA A 264 6.86 7.26 1.08
N GLU A 265 6.57 7.16 2.38
CA GLU A 265 7.55 6.98 3.45
C GLU A 265 8.36 5.69 3.30
N VAL A 266 7.73 4.58 2.91
CA VAL A 266 8.45 3.32 2.62
C VAL A 266 9.52 3.55 1.55
N SER A 267 9.17 4.30 0.50
CA SER A 267 10.09 4.65 -0.58
C SER A 267 11.23 5.54 -0.08
N TYR A 268 10.92 6.56 0.73
CA TYR A 268 11.92 7.45 1.31
C TYR A 268 12.88 6.76 2.27
N VAL A 269 12.39 5.79 3.04
CA VAL A 269 13.22 5.00 3.95
C VAL A 269 14.16 4.10 3.16
N ILE A 270 13.67 3.47 2.10
CA ILE A 270 14.47 2.65 1.19
C ILE A 270 15.58 3.49 0.55
N ASP A 271 15.26 4.68 0.04
CA ASP A 271 16.22 5.61 -0.56
C ASP A 271 17.31 6.02 0.45
N ALA A 272 16.92 6.35 1.68
CA ALA A 272 17.85 6.73 2.75
C ALA A 272 18.79 5.58 3.12
N LEU A 273 18.25 4.36 3.27
CA LEU A 273 19.03 3.15 3.57
C LEU A 273 20.01 2.80 2.44
N ALA A 274 19.59 2.98 1.18
CA ALA A 274 20.43 2.76 0.01
C ALA A 274 21.59 3.78 -0.07
N ALA A 275 21.34 5.04 0.29
CA ALA A 275 22.35 6.09 0.32
C ALA A 275 23.38 5.90 1.44
N GLU A 276 22.95 5.45 2.63
CA GLU A 276 23.84 5.23 3.77
C GLU A 276 24.76 4.01 3.59
N HIS A 277 24.32 3.00 2.82
CA HIS A 277 25.07 1.76 2.59
C HIS A 277 25.21 1.42 1.09
N PRO A 278 26.02 2.19 0.34
CA PRO A 278 26.25 1.93 -1.08
C PRO A 278 26.90 0.55 -1.28
N GLY A 279 26.28 -0.28 -2.13
CA GLY A 279 26.83 -1.58 -2.56
C GLY A 279 26.31 -2.82 -1.83
N ILE A 280 25.70 -2.70 -0.65
CA ILE A 280 25.03 -3.85 0.02
C ILE A 280 23.84 -4.30 -0.81
N PHE A 281 23.06 -3.32 -1.24
CA PHE A 281 21.87 -3.48 -2.04
C PHE A 281 22.26 -3.51 -3.53
N GLY A 282 22.04 -4.64 -4.21
CA GLY A 282 22.21 -4.70 -5.67
C GLY A 282 21.26 -3.73 -6.38
N GLU A 283 21.58 -3.31 -7.61
CA GLU A 283 20.91 -2.24 -8.39
C GLU A 283 19.37 -2.21 -8.37
N LYS A 284 18.68 -3.33 -8.12
CA LYS A 284 17.21 -3.45 -8.15
C LYS A 284 16.60 -4.18 -6.95
N GLY A 285 17.41 -4.60 -5.98
CA GLY A 285 16.96 -5.54 -4.94
C GLY A 285 16.25 -4.91 -3.75
N ILE A 286 16.58 -3.66 -3.40
CA ILE A 286 16.09 -3.03 -2.16
C ILE A 286 14.63 -2.60 -2.25
N TYR A 287 14.22 -2.03 -3.37
CA TYR A 287 12.82 -1.62 -3.60
C TYR A 287 11.88 -2.82 -3.57
N GLY A 288 12.23 -3.91 -4.28
CA GLY A 288 11.42 -5.13 -4.28
C GLY A 288 11.27 -5.74 -2.88
N LEU A 289 12.32 -5.69 -2.06
CA LEU A 289 12.24 -6.17 -0.68
C LEU A 289 11.40 -5.25 0.22
N GLY A 290 11.55 -3.94 0.11
CA GLY A 290 10.78 -2.97 0.90
C GLY A 290 9.30 -2.96 0.54
N TYR A 291 8.95 -3.02 -0.75
CA TYR A 291 7.57 -3.20 -1.18
C TYR A 291 7.03 -4.58 -0.83
N GLY A 292 7.85 -5.64 -0.85
CA GLY A 292 7.45 -6.94 -0.31
C GLY A 292 7.05 -6.88 1.16
N LEU A 293 7.80 -6.13 1.98
CA LEU A 293 7.44 -5.88 3.39
C LEU A 293 6.14 -5.08 3.52
N TRP A 294 5.92 -4.08 2.66
CA TRP A 294 4.66 -3.34 2.57
C TRP A 294 3.48 -4.28 2.27
N THR A 295 3.60 -5.14 1.25
CA THR A 295 2.54 -6.10 0.88
C THR A 295 2.24 -7.05 2.01
N MET A 296 3.27 -7.56 2.69
CA MET A 296 3.09 -8.46 3.83
C MET A 296 2.36 -7.76 4.98
N ALA A 297 2.72 -6.52 5.31
CA ALA A 297 2.05 -5.75 6.36
C ALA A 297 0.59 -5.44 6.00
N PHE A 298 0.35 -5.02 4.75
CA PHE A 298 -0.98 -4.74 4.23
C PHE A 298 -1.87 -6.00 4.24
N ALA A 299 -1.37 -7.13 3.74
CA ALA A 299 -2.10 -8.40 3.75
C ALA A 299 -2.38 -8.92 5.17
N LEU A 300 -1.43 -8.75 6.10
CA LEU A 300 -1.62 -9.12 7.49
C LEU A 300 -2.73 -8.27 8.13
N GLY A 301 -2.71 -6.96 7.91
CA GLY A 301 -3.76 -6.04 8.37
C GLY A 301 -5.11 -6.39 7.76
N GLY A 302 -5.14 -6.58 6.45
CA GLY A 302 -6.31 -6.97 5.68
C GLY A 302 -6.90 -8.33 6.03
N THR A 303 -6.11 -9.23 6.64
CA THR A 303 -6.62 -10.51 7.15
C THR A 303 -7.16 -10.36 8.58
N ILE A 304 -6.41 -9.71 9.47
CA ILE A 304 -6.78 -9.59 10.88
C ILE A 304 -7.96 -8.62 11.05
N GLY A 305 -8.03 -7.55 10.27
CA GLY A 305 -9.09 -6.52 10.35
C GLY A 305 -10.50 -7.07 10.18
N PRO A 306 -10.83 -7.73 9.05
CA PRO A 306 -12.13 -8.37 8.84
C PRO A 306 -12.46 -9.45 9.87
N LEU A 307 -11.47 -10.30 10.24
CA LEU A 307 -11.67 -11.33 11.26
C LEU A 307 -12.02 -10.71 12.63
N TRP A 308 -11.29 -9.69 13.04
CA TRP A 308 -11.52 -8.98 14.30
C TRP A 308 -12.85 -8.24 14.29
N SER A 309 -13.11 -7.43 13.26
CA SER A 309 -14.34 -6.64 13.15
C SER A 309 -15.59 -7.51 13.07
N GLY A 310 -15.57 -8.58 12.28
CA GLY A 310 -16.68 -9.54 12.20
C GLY A 310 -16.96 -10.21 13.54
N TYR A 311 -15.91 -10.65 14.25
CA TYR A 311 -16.05 -11.27 15.58
C TYR A 311 -16.59 -10.30 16.63
N VAL A 312 -16.04 -9.08 16.69
CA VAL A 312 -16.47 -8.06 17.65
C VAL A 312 -17.89 -7.57 17.35
N LEU A 313 -18.24 -7.40 16.07
CA LEU A 313 -19.60 -7.02 15.67
C LEU A 313 -20.61 -8.09 16.10
N ALA A 314 -20.32 -9.37 15.83
CA ALA A 314 -21.21 -10.48 16.17
C ALA A 314 -21.38 -10.65 17.69
N GLY A 315 -20.32 -10.44 18.48
CA GLY A 315 -20.35 -10.65 19.93
C GLY A 315 -20.79 -9.44 20.76
N ALA A 316 -20.30 -8.25 20.41
CA ALA A 316 -20.41 -7.04 21.23
C ALA A 316 -21.04 -5.84 20.50
N GLY A 317 -21.45 -6.01 19.24
CA GLY A 317 -22.19 -5.01 18.47
C GLY A 317 -21.33 -3.87 17.88
N TRP A 318 -22.02 -2.98 17.16
CA TRP A 318 -21.42 -1.90 16.37
C TRP A 318 -20.57 -0.94 17.20
N GLY A 319 -21.10 -0.45 18.33
CA GLY A 319 -20.40 0.53 19.17
C GLY A 319 -19.08 0.01 19.78
N THR A 320 -18.98 -1.29 20.06
CA THR A 320 -17.74 -1.89 20.58
C THR A 320 -16.72 -2.08 19.47
N MET A 321 -17.18 -2.45 18.28
CA MET A 321 -16.35 -2.55 17.09
C MET A 321 -15.69 -1.20 16.77
N THR A 322 -16.47 -0.12 16.67
CA THR A 322 -15.94 1.20 16.28
C THR A 322 -14.95 1.73 17.31
N TRP A 323 -15.20 1.48 18.60
CA TRP A 323 -14.25 1.79 19.66
C TRP A 323 -12.95 0.99 19.55
N SER A 324 -13.03 -0.31 19.23
CA SER A 324 -11.84 -1.15 19.06
C SER A 324 -10.95 -0.68 17.90
N PHE A 325 -11.55 -0.24 16.79
CA PHE A 325 -10.83 0.38 15.68
C PHE A 325 -10.32 1.79 16.01
N GLY A 326 -11.04 2.54 16.85
CA GLY A 326 -10.53 3.79 17.43
C GLY A 326 -9.25 3.57 18.22
N ALA A 327 -9.16 2.47 19.00
CA ALA A 327 -7.96 2.12 19.74
C ALA A 327 -6.79 1.72 18.81
N TRP A 328 -7.06 0.99 17.73
CA TRP A 328 -6.05 0.69 16.69
C TRP A 328 -5.54 1.96 16.00
N ALA A 329 -6.44 2.87 15.60
CA ALA A 329 -6.05 4.15 15.02
C ALA A 329 -5.22 5.00 16.00
N ALA A 330 -5.58 5.00 17.28
CA ALA A 330 -4.83 5.70 18.32
C ALA A 330 -3.43 5.12 18.52
N SER A 331 -3.27 3.79 18.49
CA SER A 331 -1.96 3.17 18.58
C SER A 331 -1.09 3.49 17.36
N ALA A 332 -1.66 3.51 16.15
CA ALA A 332 -0.95 3.96 14.95
C ALA A 332 -0.57 5.44 15.01
N ALA A 333 -1.43 6.30 15.57
CA ALA A 333 -1.10 7.72 15.79
C ALA A 333 0.12 7.88 16.72
N VAL A 334 0.14 7.16 17.84
CA VAL A 334 1.28 7.17 18.78
C VAL A 334 2.55 6.67 18.10
N VAL A 335 2.47 5.54 17.39
CA VAL A 335 3.63 4.97 16.70
C VAL A 335 4.16 5.92 15.62
N THR A 336 3.25 6.54 14.87
CA THR A 336 3.59 7.53 13.84
C THR A 336 4.24 8.77 14.45
N PHE A 337 3.72 9.26 15.58
CA PHE A 337 4.27 10.43 16.26
C PHE A 337 5.70 10.20 16.78
N VAL A 338 5.94 9.03 17.39
CA VAL A 338 7.22 8.72 18.06
C VAL A 338 8.30 8.31 17.07
N TRP A 339 7.97 7.49 16.06
CA TRP A 339 8.98 6.82 15.22
C TRP A 339 8.93 7.18 13.73
N LEU A 340 7.84 7.76 13.22
CA LEU A 340 7.83 8.32 11.86
C LEU A 340 8.54 9.68 11.92
N GLY A 341 9.67 9.81 11.23
CA GLY A 341 10.50 11.02 11.21
C GLY A 341 11.42 11.19 12.44
N TYR A 342 12.68 10.76 12.27
CA TYR A 342 13.84 11.21 13.04
C TYR A 342 14.72 12.06 12.10
N ASP A 343 15.21 13.20 12.61
CA ASP A 343 15.86 14.32 11.94
C ASP A 343 16.51 14.05 10.57
N THR A 344 15.98 14.70 9.54
CA THR A 344 16.85 15.25 8.50
C THR A 344 17.71 16.31 9.17
N LYS A 345 18.86 15.92 9.72
CA LYS A 345 19.96 16.89 9.86
C LYS A 345 20.21 17.39 8.44
N THR A 346 19.76 18.61 8.16
CA THR A 346 20.24 19.42 7.06
C THR A 346 21.75 19.26 7.02
N PRO A 347 22.36 18.84 5.89
CA PRO A 347 23.80 18.91 5.77
C PRO A 347 24.13 20.38 5.97
N THR A 348 24.85 20.66 7.07
CA THR A 348 25.45 21.97 7.32
C THR A 348 26.16 22.34 6.03
N SER A 349 25.73 23.44 5.41
CA SER A 349 26.51 24.09 4.37
C SER A 349 27.86 24.41 4.99
N GLU A 350 28.86 23.58 4.71
CA GLU A 350 30.26 23.94 4.91
C GLU A 350 30.48 25.19 4.05
N GLU A 351 30.54 26.34 4.72
CA GLU A 351 31.09 27.55 4.12
C GLU A 351 32.50 27.21 3.63
N PRO A 352 32.84 27.48 2.36
CA PRO A 352 34.20 27.27 1.89
C PRO A 352 35.12 28.22 2.66
N SER A 353 36.12 27.63 3.32
CA SER A 353 37.22 28.32 3.97
C SER A 353 37.84 29.36 3.04
N SER A 354 37.70 30.63 3.39
CA SER A 354 38.38 31.75 2.75
C SER A 354 39.85 31.77 3.19
N SER A 355 40.66 30.94 2.55
CA SER A 355 42.12 31.02 2.68
C SER A 355 42.82 30.49 1.42
N GLU A 356 42.76 31.25 0.33
CA GLU A 356 43.84 31.35 -0.68
C GLU A 356 43.39 32.27 -1.81
N GLN A 357 43.89 33.51 -1.82
CA GLN A 357 44.28 34.30 -3.00
C GLN A 357 44.46 35.79 -2.62
N ALA A 358 45.67 36.14 -2.19
CA ALA A 358 46.26 37.46 -2.40
C ALA A 358 47.78 37.40 -2.14
N ALA A 359 48.48 36.51 -2.85
CA ALA A 359 49.88 36.69 -3.18
C ALA A 359 49.91 37.16 -4.63
N GLY A 360 50.07 38.46 -4.85
CA GLY A 360 50.01 39.06 -6.17
C GLY A 360 49.94 40.58 -6.18
N THR A 361 50.93 41.23 -5.56
CA THR A 361 51.49 42.53 -5.97
C THR A 361 52.88 42.68 -5.40
#